data_AF-B8BSU6-F1
#
_entry.id   AF-B8BSU6-F1
#
_cell.length_a   1.000
_cell.length_b   1.000
_cell.length_c   1.000
_cell.angle_alpha   90.00
_cell.angle_beta   90.00
_cell.angle_gamma   90.00
#
_symmetry.space_group_name_H-M   'P 1'
#
loop_
_entity.id
_entity.type
_entity.pdbx_description
1 polymer ?
#
loop_
_entity_poly.entity_id
_entity_poly.type
_entity_poly.pdbx_seq_one_letter_code
_entity_poly.pdbx_strand_id
1 'polypeptide(L)'
;MGKSKKRKDGSSNSTDNNPLLTAQQNYLKSLPSTIKADFFSSKLTPEERAKVWEEQADLGESLVNSYSWATPDDRLLKVFQHFAPIVEVGCGANAYWARWMHDVGGVDVVAFDVSLEEGGKIAAGSGDGGKSKKKKNKGGSDANNNGRGGLIIRQGGPEVLSSDDEIRESNRALFLCYPDEEEYRPSPDNEEGEDMDDEAKTASMAAACLDHYTGDTVIHVGELYGDTVSLDQAPWGRSSSNEFQERLAGEYHCILKMKLENNWLHVRDTLSVWKRSETCCMVFEEEGDQEEEEDGSADEVHYKHIPSDEVLPTDLAAPCVAHLLKNNNKALVKRTKGNEGSVAGEERKRKKKKTTSESKPSPNADSVIPGSAW
;
A
#
# COMPACT_ATOMS: atom_id res chain seq x y z
N MET A 1 -38.29 -5.66 49.14
CA MET A 1 -37.53 -4.47 48.72
C MET A 1 -36.05 -4.83 48.60
N GLY A 2 -35.62 -5.33 47.43
CA GLY A 2 -34.21 -5.63 47.17
C GLY A 2 -33.62 -4.56 46.27
N LYS A 3 -32.71 -3.72 46.79
CA LYS A 3 -32.00 -2.72 46.00
C LYS A 3 -30.93 -3.41 45.16
N SER A 4 -31.17 -3.51 43.86
CA SER A 4 -30.17 -3.99 42.89
C SER A 4 -29.06 -2.94 42.74
N LYS A 5 -27.83 -3.29 43.10
CA LYS A 5 -26.63 -2.46 42.91
C LYS A 5 -26.29 -2.42 41.43
N LYS A 6 -26.51 -1.26 40.81
CA LYS A 6 -26.03 -0.90 39.47
C LYS A 6 -24.50 -1.01 39.47
N ARG A 7 -23.94 -2.01 38.79
CA ARG A 7 -22.50 -2.08 38.50
C ARG A 7 -22.17 -0.86 37.64
N LYS A 8 -21.20 -0.05 38.10
CA LYS A 8 -20.54 0.94 37.26
C LYS A 8 -19.68 0.15 36.28
N ASP A 9 -20.00 0.22 34.99
CA ASP A 9 -19.07 -0.20 33.96
C ASP A 9 -17.82 0.67 34.12
N GLY A 10 -16.71 0.00 34.44
CA GLY A 10 -15.40 0.61 34.43
C GLY A 10 -15.08 0.95 32.98
N SER A 11 -14.97 2.24 32.69
CA SER A 11 -14.31 2.75 31.49
C SER A 11 -12.92 2.12 31.44
N SER A 12 -12.74 1.09 30.61
CA SER A 12 -11.42 0.63 30.24
C SER A 12 -10.75 1.78 29.52
N ASN A 13 -9.67 2.32 30.08
CA ASN A 13 -8.70 3.10 29.33
C ASN A 13 -8.16 2.17 28.23
N SER A 14 -8.83 2.08 27.07
CA SER A 14 -8.23 1.44 25.91
C SER A 14 -7.12 2.37 25.47
N THR A 15 -5.88 1.94 25.67
CA THR A 15 -4.73 2.57 25.02
C THR A 15 -5.01 2.58 23.52
N ASP A 16 -4.93 3.77 22.91
CA ASP A 16 -5.06 3.89 21.47
C ASP A 16 -3.88 3.16 20.82
N ASN A 17 -4.17 2.07 20.11
CA ASN A 17 -3.15 1.24 19.47
C ASN A 17 -2.70 1.80 18.11
N ASN A 18 -3.34 2.87 17.61
CA ASN A 18 -2.96 3.56 16.38
C ASN A 18 -3.17 5.08 16.52
N PRO A 19 -2.34 5.77 17.34
CA PRO A 19 -2.47 7.20 17.59
C PRO A 19 -2.27 8.07 16.33
N LEU A 20 -1.49 7.60 15.34
CA LEU A 20 -1.33 8.27 14.06
C LEU A 20 -2.66 8.35 13.32
N LEU A 21 -3.32 7.20 13.15
CA LEU A 21 -4.64 7.10 12.51
C LEU A 21 -5.68 7.94 13.24
N THR A 22 -5.73 7.86 14.57
CA THR A 22 -6.69 8.65 15.36
C THR A 22 -6.50 10.14 15.15
N ALA A 23 -5.25 10.64 15.23
CA ALA A 23 -4.95 12.05 15.05
C ALA A 23 -5.32 12.55 13.64
N GLN A 24 -4.92 11.80 12.62
CA GLN A 24 -5.21 12.12 11.22
C GLN A 24 -6.72 12.10 10.93
N GLN A 25 -7.44 11.08 11.41
CA GLN A 25 -8.89 11.02 11.27
C GLN A 25 -9.59 12.18 11.96
N ASN A 26 -9.13 12.58 13.14
CA ASN A 26 -9.71 13.72 13.86
C ASN A 26 -9.55 15.02 13.05
N TYR A 27 -8.37 15.24 12.49
CA TYR A 27 -8.12 16.38 11.60
C TYR A 27 -9.02 16.33 10.36
N LEU A 28 -9.00 15.23 9.61
CA LEU A 28 -9.80 15.10 8.39
C LEU A 28 -11.30 15.22 8.67
N LYS A 29 -11.80 14.71 9.80
CA LYS A 29 -13.21 14.85 10.23
C LYS A 29 -13.57 16.28 10.61
N SER A 30 -12.61 17.05 11.13
CA SER A 30 -12.81 18.47 11.49
C SER A 30 -13.01 19.36 10.25
N LEU A 31 -12.45 18.96 9.10
CA LEU A 31 -12.62 19.70 7.85
C LEU A 31 -14.06 19.60 7.31
N PRO A 32 -14.64 20.71 6.82
CA PRO A 32 -15.88 20.69 6.06
C PRO A 32 -15.82 19.71 4.88
N SER A 33 -16.94 19.04 4.57
CA SER A 33 -17.02 18.10 3.44
C SER A 33 -16.74 18.76 2.09
N THR A 34 -17.12 20.03 1.93
CA THR A 34 -16.83 20.83 0.74
C THR A 34 -15.33 21.03 0.56
N ILE A 35 -14.59 21.36 1.61
CA ILE A 35 -13.13 21.51 1.55
C ILE A 35 -12.48 20.21 1.09
N LYS A 36 -12.89 19.06 1.66
CA LYS A 36 -12.33 17.75 1.29
C LYS A 36 -12.59 17.39 -0.17
N ALA A 37 -13.83 17.56 -0.64
CA ALA A 37 -14.21 17.20 -2.01
C ALA A 37 -13.64 18.14 -3.07
N ASP A 38 -13.48 19.43 -2.72
CA ASP A 38 -13.16 20.48 -3.67
C ASP A 38 -11.73 21.04 -3.48
N PHE A 39 -10.88 20.40 -2.67
CA PHE A 39 -9.53 20.87 -2.30
C PHE A 39 -8.72 21.32 -3.52
N PHE A 40 -8.58 20.45 -4.52
CA PHE A 40 -7.87 20.73 -5.77
C PHE A 40 -8.76 21.30 -6.89
N SER A 41 -10.02 21.62 -6.61
CA SER A 41 -10.92 22.20 -7.59
C SER A 41 -10.81 23.73 -7.63
N SER A 42 -11.32 24.34 -8.70
CA SER A 42 -11.44 25.80 -8.80
C SER A 42 -12.47 26.42 -7.86
N LYS A 43 -13.20 25.63 -7.06
CA LYS A 43 -14.25 26.14 -6.16
C LYS A 43 -13.70 26.70 -4.85
N LEU A 44 -12.47 26.36 -4.48
CA LEU A 44 -11.76 26.95 -3.36
C LEU A 44 -10.73 27.95 -3.85
N THR A 45 -10.52 29.03 -3.11
CA THR A 45 -9.46 29.99 -3.44
C THR A 45 -8.08 29.43 -3.08
N PRO A 46 -7.00 29.93 -3.71
CA PRO A 46 -5.64 29.57 -3.32
C PRO A 46 -5.33 29.80 -1.83
N GLU A 47 -5.85 30.88 -1.24
CA GLU A 47 -5.62 31.25 0.16
C GLU A 47 -6.33 30.28 1.12
N GLU A 48 -7.56 29.86 0.79
CA GLU A 48 -8.27 28.84 1.55
C GLU A 48 -7.55 27.50 1.52
N ARG A 49 -7.01 27.11 0.35
CA ARG A 49 -6.16 25.92 0.22
C ARG A 49 -4.89 26.03 1.05
N ALA A 50 -4.18 27.15 0.96
CA ALA A 50 -2.92 27.37 1.66
C ALA A 50 -3.10 27.26 3.17
N LYS A 51 -4.17 27.85 3.72
CA LYS A 51 -4.47 27.74 5.15
C LYS A 51 -4.69 26.29 5.60
N VAL A 52 -5.50 25.53 4.86
CA VAL A 52 -5.76 24.12 5.19
C VAL A 52 -4.47 23.30 5.03
N TRP A 53 -3.66 23.61 4.01
CA TRP A 53 -2.37 22.97 3.81
C TRP A 53 -1.42 23.21 4.98
N GLU A 54 -1.25 24.45 5.43
CA GLU A 54 -0.40 24.82 6.58
C GLU A 54 -0.82 24.07 7.85
N GLU A 55 -2.11 24.09 8.19
CA GLU A 55 -2.63 23.36 9.36
C GLU A 55 -2.39 21.85 9.27
N GLN A 56 -2.50 21.28 8.05
CA GLN A 56 -2.22 19.87 7.80
C GLN A 56 -0.72 19.57 7.89
N ALA A 57 0.13 20.45 7.37
CA ALA A 57 1.57 20.29 7.36
C ALA A 57 2.15 20.33 8.78
N ASP A 58 1.73 21.29 9.60
CA ASP A 58 2.15 21.40 11.01
C ASP A 58 1.81 20.14 11.81
N LEU A 59 0.58 19.63 11.65
CA LEU A 59 0.16 18.38 12.28
C LEU A 59 0.91 17.17 11.70
N GLY A 60 1.02 17.11 10.38
CA GLY A 60 1.69 16.05 9.65
C GLY A 60 3.13 15.88 10.08
N GLU A 61 3.90 16.98 10.13
CA GLU A 61 5.29 16.98 10.60
C GLU A 61 5.40 16.44 12.04
N SER A 62 4.54 16.91 12.95
CA SER A 62 4.53 16.39 14.32
C SER A 62 4.24 14.89 14.40
N LEU A 63 3.37 14.37 13.54
CA LEU A 63 2.95 12.97 13.52
C LEU A 63 4.01 12.08 12.88
N VAL A 64 4.57 12.48 11.73
CA VAL A 64 5.66 11.78 11.04
C VAL A 64 6.86 11.65 11.97
N ASN A 65 7.26 12.75 12.60
CA ASN A 65 8.36 12.77 13.57
C ASN A 65 8.12 11.90 14.81
N SER A 66 6.90 11.43 15.05
CA SER A 66 6.57 10.56 16.20
C SER A 66 6.28 9.12 15.81
N TYR A 67 5.83 8.89 14.57
CA TYR A 67 5.21 7.64 14.12
C TYR A 67 5.77 7.17 12.78
N SER A 68 5.18 7.57 11.66
CA SER A 68 5.59 7.14 10.32
C SER A 68 5.04 8.09 9.26
N TRP A 69 5.62 8.07 8.07
CA TRP A 69 5.17 8.82 6.90
C TRP A 69 3.78 8.38 6.40
N ALA A 70 3.51 7.07 6.43
CA ALA A 70 2.21 6.51 6.04
C ALA A 70 1.44 5.96 7.24
N THR A 71 0.11 5.94 7.12
CA THR A 71 -0.77 5.57 8.23
C THR A 71 -1.35 4.16 8.05
N PRO A 72 -1.04 3.20 8.95
CA PRO A 72 -1.69 1.89 8.93
C PRO A 72 -3.18 1.98 9.25
N ASP A 73 -3.97 1.05 8.69
CA ASP A 73 -5.38 0.86 9.02
C ASP A 73 -5.73 -0.63 9.14
N ASP A 74 -6.78 -0.96 9.90
CA ASP A 74 -7.12 -2.35 10.27
C ASP A 74 -7.35 -3.30 9.09
N ARG A 75 -7.69 -2.78 7.89
CA ARG A 75 -7.91 -3.63 6.71
C ARG A 75 -6.61 -4.26 6.24
N LEU A 76 -5.49 -3.57 6.46
CA LEU A 76 -4.16 -4.00 6.03
C LEU A 76 -3.67 -5.20 6.83
N LEU A 77 -4.15 -5.39 8.07
CA LEU A 77 -3.72 -6.51 8.93
C LEU A 77 -3.92 -7.87 8.26
N LYS A 78 -5.03 -8.05 7.52
CA LYS A 78 -5.29 -9.31 6.80
C LYS A 78 -4.28 -9.56 5.69
N VAL A 79 -3.78 -8.50 5.06
CA VAL A 79 -2.75 -8.59 4.03
C VAL A 79 -1.43 -9.02 4.67
N PHE A 80 -1.00 -8.33 5.74
CA PHE A 80 0.22 -8.68 6.45
C PHE A 80 0.16 -10.10 7.06
N GLN A 81 -0.98 -10.51 7.60
CA GLN A 81 -1.18 -11.88 8.09
C GLN A 81 -1.10 -12.93 6.97
N HIS A 82 -1.56 -12.60 5.77
CA HIS A 82 -1.52 -13.52 4.63
C HIS A 82 -0.10 -13.72 4.10
N PHE A 83 0.70 -12.64 4.05
CA PHE A 83 2.06 -12.66 3.54
C PHE A 83 3.12 -12.79 4.65
N ALA A 84 2.72 -13.10 5.88
CA ALA A 84 3.65 -13.39 6.96
C ALA A 84 4.42 -14.71 6.69
N PRO A 85 5.67 -14.84 7.14
CA PRO A 85 6.42 -13.89 7.98
C PRO A 85 6.98 -12.70 7.19
N ILE A 86 7.27 -11.58 7.87
CA ILE A 86 7.69 -10.31 7.25
C ILE A 86 9.08 -9.90 7.74
N VAL A 87 9.84 -9.25 6.86
CA VAL A 87 11.01 -8.44 7.20
C VAL A 87 10.77 -6.99 6.77
N GLU A 88 10.89 -6.04 7.69
CA GLU A 88 10.81 -4.60 7.41
C GLU A 88 12.21 -3.99 7.41
N VAL A 89 12.55 -3.20 6.39
CA VAL A 89 13.81 -2.45 6.31
C VAL A 89 13.49 -0.95 6.23
N GLY A 90 14.19 -0.15 7.04
CA GLY A 90 13.89 1.28 7.21
C GLY A 90 12.69 1.51 8.14
N CYS A 91 12.58 0.74 9.22
CA CYS A 91 11.42 0.81 10.12
C CYS A 91 11.37 2.09 10.98
N GLY A 92 12.45 2.88 10.98
CA GLY A 92 12.67 4.03 11.86
C GLY A 92 12.89 3.62 13.32
N ALA A 93 13.30 4.59 14.14
CA ALA A 93 13.61 4.39 15.56
C ALA A 93 12.44 3.84 16.40
N ASN A 94 11.19 4.08 16.00
CA ASN A 94 10.02 3.57 16.71
C ASN A 94 9.50 2.24 16.17
N ALA A 95 9.90 1.80 14.97
CA ALA A 95 9.36 0.64 14.28
C ALA A 95 7.82 0.63 14.27
N TYR A 96 7.18 1.76 13.94
CA TYR A 96 5.73 1.96 14.15
C TYR A 96 4.87 0.89 13.46
N TRP A 97 5.17 0.60 12.18
CA TRP A 97 4.46 -0.43 11.42
C TRP A 97 4.72 -1.82 11.98
N ALA A 98 5.97 -2.23 12.19
CA ALA A 98 6.30 -3.51 12.82
C ALA A 98 5.59 -3.73 14.17
N ARG A 99 5.59 -2.72 15.05
CA ARG A 99 4.89 -2.78 16.34
C ARG A 99 3.39 -2.96 16.15
N TRP A 100 2.78 -2.19 15.28
CA TRP A 100 1.35 -2.29 15.02
C TRP A 100 0.97 -3.67 14.42
N MET A 101 1.75 -4.15 13.43
CA MET A 101 1.57 -5.48 12.83
C MET A 101 1.71 -6.61 13.86
N HIS A 102 2.73 -6.54 14.72
CA HIS A 102 2.98 -7.53 15.76
C HIS A 102 1.91 -7.48 16.87
N ASP A 103 1.70 -6.32 17.50
CA ASP A 103 0.89 -6.19 18.70
C ASP A 103 -0.61 -6.33 18.42
N VAL A 104 -1.08 -5.80 17.29
CA VAL A 104 -2.49 -5.82 16.90
C VAL A 104 -2.79 -7.01 15.98
N GLY A 105 -1.90 -7.26 15.01
CA GLY A 105 -2.10 -8.30 13.99
C GLY A 105 -1.60 -9.69 14.37
N GLY A 106 -0.72 -9.80 15.37
CA GLY A 106 -0.02 -11.06 15.67
C GLY A 106 0.88 -11.54 14.52
N VAL A 107 1.37 -10.60 13.70
CA VAL A 107 2.24 -10.89 12.56
C VAL A 107 3.66 -11.17 13.04
N ASP A 108 4.28 -12.24 12.53
CA ASP A 108 5.72 -12.47 12.69
C ASP A 108 6.48 -11.48 11.81
N VAL A 109 7.09 -10.48 12.44
CA VAL A 109 7.87 -9.44 11.76
C VAL A 109 9.22 -9.24 12.47
N VAL A 110 10.27 -9.15 11.66
CA VAL A 110 11.59 -8.68 12.07
C VAL A 110 11.83 -7.34 11.39
N ALA A 111 12.21 -6.32 12.14
CA ALA A 111 12.38 -4.97 11.63
C ALA A 111 13.83 -4.49 11.77
N PHE A 112 14.31 -3.78 10.75
CA PHE A 112 15.66 -3.25 10.68
C PHE A 112 15.64 -1.75 10.37
N ASP A 113 16.55 -1.02 10.99
CA ASP A 113 16.86 0.36 10.64
C ASP A 113 18.33 0.68 10.94
N VAL A 114 18.93 1.58 10.17
CA VAL A 114 20.32 2.00 10.39
C VAL A 114 20.48 2.83 11.67
N SER A 115 19.42 3.50 12.12
CA SER A 115 19.43 4.53 13.16
C SER A 115 18.33 4.33 14.21
N LEU A 116 18.40 3.25 15.00
CA LEU A 116 17.40 2.95 16.03
C LEU A 116 17.32 3.98 17.18
N GLU A 117 18.32 4.84 17.34
CA GLU A 117 18.35 5.85 18.41
C GLU A 117 18.00 7.27 17.94
N GLU A 118 18.03 7.50 16.62
CA GLU A 118 17.80 8.80 16.00
C GLU A 118 16.44 8.78 15.30
N GLY A 119 15.43 9.37 15.94
CA GLY A 119 14.07 9.42 15.39
C GLY A 119 13.01 9.63 16.47
N GLY A 120 11.75 9.58 16.04
CA GLY A 120 10.59 9.75 16.90
C GLY A 120 10.52 8.75 18.03
N LYS A 121 10.50 9.22 19.28
CA LYS A 121 10.20 8.36 20.43
C LYS A 121 8.72 8.49 20.74
N ILE A 122 7.96 7.39 20.58
CA ILE A 122 6.56 7.33 21.02
C ILE A 122 6.58 7.59 22.54
N ALA A 123 6.12 8.77 22.96
CA ALA A 123 6.07 9.11 24.36
C ALA A 123 5.18 8.08 25.08
N ALA A 124 5.77 7.31 25.98
CA ALA A 124 5.03 6.39 26.82
C ALA A 124 4.09 7.17 27.73
N GLY A 125 2.85 7.38 27.30
CA GLY A 125 1.78 7.98 28.08
C GLY A 125 1.84 9.50 28.17
N SER A 126 0.90 10.15 27.46
CA SER A 126 0.33 11.44 27.86
C SER A 126 -0.46 11.26 29.17
N GLY A 127 0.26 11.00 30.26
CA GLY A 127 -0.24 10.89 31.62
C GLY A 127 0.61 11.75 32.55
N ASP A 128 0.11 12.96 32.79
CA ASP A 128 0.33 13.89 33.90
C ASP A 128 1.69 13.95 34.65
N GLY A 129 2.10 15.18 34.93
CA GLY A 129 3.45 15.56 35.37
C GLY A 129 3.99 14.78 36.58
N GLY A 130 5.13 14.10 36.35
CA GLY A 130 5.91 13.44 37.38
C GLY A 130 7.40 13.64 37.15
N LYS A 131 8.06 14.38 38.05
CA LYS A 131 9.46 14.83 37.98
C LYS A 131 10.47 13.70 37.69
N SER A 132 11.45 14.10 36.89
CA SER A 132 12.72 13.45 36.58
C SER A 132 13.38 12.65 37.71
N LYS A 133 13.84 11.43 37.38
CA LYS A 133 15.09 10.88 37.94
C LYS A 133 15.94 10.28 36.82
N LYS A 134 16.98 11.03 36.49
CA LYS A 134 18.12 10.68 35.65
C LYS A 134 18.78 9.42 36.22
N LYS A 135 18.71 8.28 35.52
CA LYS A 135 19.51 7.09 35.80
C LYS A 135 20.35 6.79 34.56
N LYS A 136 21.65 7.10 34.65
CA LYS A 136 22.66 6.61 33.71
C LYS A 136 22.64 5.08 33.76
N ASN A 137 22.33 4.42 32.65
CA ASN A 137 22.78 3.05 32.42
C ASN A 137 23.67 3.07 31.18
N LYS A 138 24.96 2.80 31.42
CA LYS A 138 25.88 2.24 30.43
C LYS A 138 25.52 0.76 30.31
N GLY A 139 25.47 0.25 29.08
CA GLY A 139 25.33 -1.17 28.79
C GLY A 139 24.30 -1.36 27.69
N GLY A 140 24.77 -1.81 26.52
CA GLY A 140 23.94 -2.13 25.37
C GLY A 140 22.75 -2.98 25.79
N SER A 141 21.57 -2.58 25.31
CA SER A 141 20.34 -3.31 25.56
C SER A 141 19.79 -3.75 24.22
N ASP A 142 20.16 -4.97 23.83
CA ASP A 142 19.22 -5.86 23.13
C ASP A 142 17.95 -5.90 23.99
N ALA A 143 16.94 -5.13 23.58
CA ALA A 143 15.65 -5.08 24.26
C ALA A 143 14.86 -6.35 23.93
N ASN A 144 15.34 -7.47 24.46
CA ASN A 144 14.75 -8.79 24.28
C ASN A 144 13.53 -8.93 25.22
N ASN A 145 12.35 -8.54 24.73
CA ASN A 145 11.11 -8.63 25.50
C ASN A 145 10.44 -9.98 25.23
N ASN A 146 10.76 -10.97 26.06
CA ASN A 146 10.40 -12.37 25.85
C ASN A 146 9.06 -12.73 26.52
N GLY A 147 8.00 -12.98 25.73
CA GLY A 147 6.72 -13.52 26.22
C GLY A 147 5.57 -13.42 25.19
N ARG A 148 5.38 -14.47 24.38
CA ARG A 148 5.00 -14.45 22.93
C ARG A 148 6.20 -13.93 22.14
N GLY A 149 6.65 -14.67 21.12
CA GLY A 149 7.89 -14.37 20.38
C GLY A 149 7.97 -12.87 20.13
N GLY A 150 8.87 -12.20 20.86
CA GLY A 150 8.83 -10.74 20.95
C GLY A 150 9.14 -10.13 19.61
N LEU A 151 8.56 -8.97 19.32
CA LEU A 151 8.95 -8.17 18.15
C LEU A 151 10.47 -7.98 18.15
N ILE A 152 11.11 -8.40 17.06
CA ILE A 152 12.56 -8.28 16.89
C ILE A 152 12.83 -7.01 16.09
N ILE A 153 13.58 -6.09 16.70
CA ILE A 153 14.07 -4.87 16.06
C ILE A 153 15.60 -4.88 16.17
N ARG A 154 16.29 -4.80 15.04
CA ARG A 154 17.76 -4.87 14.96
C ARG A 154 18.29 -3.68 14.16
N GLN A 155 19.53 -3.31 14.41
CA GLN A 155 20.19 -2.30 13.59
C GLN A 155 20.64 -2.94 12.26
N GLY A 156 20.43 -2.24 11.14
CA GLY A 156 20.88 -2.68 9.82
C GLY A 156 20.10 -2.04 8.68
N GLY A 157 20.70 -2.01 7.49
CA GLY A 157 20.11 -1.54 6.24
C GLY A 157 19.80 -2.68 5.26
N PRO A 158 19.69 -2.39 3.95
CA PRO A 158 19.42 -3.38 2.91
C PRO A 158 20.32 -4.62 2.94
N GLU A 159 21.58 -4.48 3.34
CA GLU A 159 22.59 -5.54 3.36
C GLU A 159 22.19 -6.74 4.23
N VAL A 160 21.35 -6.54 5.25
CA VAL A 160 20.87 -7.60 6.15
C VAL A 160 20.06 -8.65 5.39
N LEU A 161 19.41 -8.29 4.28
CA LEU A 161 18.60 -9.19 3.47
C LEU A 161 19.43 -10.31 2.80
N SER A 162 20.75 -10.08 2.66
CA SER A 162 21.68 -11.06 2.07
C SER A 162 22.73 -11.60 3.04
N SER A 163 23.08 -10.83 4.08
CA SER A 163 24.15 -11.15 5.03
C SER A 163 23.65 -11.83 6.31
N ASP A 164 22.39 -11.62 6.73
CA ASP A 164 21.79 -12.34 7.84
C ASP A 164 21.15 -13.64 7.31
N ASP A 165 21.78 -14.78 7.61
CA ASP A 165 21.31 -16.11 7.18
C ASP A 165 19.88 -16.40 7.67
N GLU A 166 19.48 -15.89 8.85
CA GLU A 166 18.10 -16.05 9.37
C GLU A 166 17.10 -15.35 8.45
N ILE A 167 17.44 -14.15 7.96
CA ILE A 167 16.57 -13.40 7.07
C ILE A 167 16.58 -13.99 5.67
N ARG A 168 17.76 -14.23 5.10
CA ARG A 168 17.93 -14.73 3.73
C ARG A 168 17.21 -16.06 3.51
N GLU A 169 17.22 -16.96 4.50
CA GLU A 169 16.65 -18.31 4.38
C GLU A 169 15.20 -18.42 4.86
N SER A 170 14.61 -17.34 5.39
CA SER A 170 13.28 -17.38 6.01
C SER A 170 12.08 -17.31 5.06
N ASN A 171 12.30 -17.01 3.77
CA ASN A 171 11.24 -16.69 2.81
C ASN A 171 10.28 -15.58 3.30
N ARG A 172 10.76 -14.66 4.15
CA ARG A 172 9.97 -13.52 4.62
C ARG A 172 9.62 -12.60 3.46
N ALA A 173 8.40 -12.08 3.45
CA ALA A 173 8.02 -10.98 2.57
C ALA A 173 8.77 -9.70 2.98
N LEU A 174 9.38 -9.01 2.03
CA LEU A 174 10.02 -7.73 2.25
C LEU A 174 8.96 -6.63 2.35
N PHE A 175 8.95 -5.89 3.45
CA PHE A 175 8.07 -4.74 3.65
C PHE A 175 8.87 -3.43 3.62
N LEU A 176 8.44 -2.51 2.75
CA LEU A 176 9.02 -1.18 2.57
C LEU A 176 7.91 -0.13 2.67
N CYS A 177 8.08 0.85 3.56
CA CYS A 177 7.15 1.95 3.73
C CYS A 177 7.90 3.28 3.63
N TYR A 178 7.62 4.07 2.61
CA TYR A 178 8.34 5.33 2.35
C TYR A 178 9.88 5.19 2.33
N PRO A 179 10.42 4.23 1.56
CA PRO A 179 11.84 3.88 1.68
C PRO A 179 12.84 4.94 1.19
N ASP A 180 12.43 5.92 0.37
CA ASP A 180 13.36 6.89 -0.24
C ASP A 180 13.01 8.36 0.02
N GLU A 181 12.20 8.63 1.05
CA GLU A 181 11.87 10.01 1.42
C GLU A 181 13.08 10.74 2.05
N GLU A 182 13.93 10.01 2.76
CA GLU A 182 15.18 10.53 3.33
C GLU A 182 16.37 10.10 2.47
N GLU A 183 17.39 10.95 2.35
CA GLU A 183 18.64 10.62 1.64
C GLU A 183 19.28 9.39 2.30
N TYR A 184 19.25 8.26 1.61
CA TYR A 184 19.99 7.08 2.05
C TYR A 184 21.48 7.32 1.88
N ARG A 185 22.22 7.16 2.99
CA ARG A 185 23.68 7.17 3.01
C ARG A 185 24.12 5.79 3.48
N PRO A 186 24.84 5.01 2.64
CA PRO A 186 25.39 3.74 3.08
C PRO A 186 26.29 3.96 4.30
N SER A 187 26.39 2.95 5.18
CA SER A 187 27.19 3.04 6.40
C SER A 187 28.64 3.45 6.09
N PRO A 188 29.25 4.35 6.89
CA PRO A 188 30.64 4.80 6.67
C PRO A 188 31.67 3.66 6.74
N ASP A 189 31.31 2.49 7.26
CA ASP A 189 32.18 1.31 7.30
C ASP A 189 32.40 0.66 5.92
N ASN A 190 31.66 1.07 4.88
CA ASN A 190 31.75 0.52 3.52
C ASN A 190 32.52 1.39 2.52
N GLU A 191 33.02 2.57 2.91
CA GLU A 191 33.71 3.48 1.99
C GLU A 191 34.99 4.06 2.62
N GLU A 192 36.02 3.20 2.72
CA GLU A 192 37.41 3.68 2.82
C GLU A 192 37.81 4.34 1.50
N GLY A 193 37.51 5.63 1.37
CA GLY A 193 37.91 6.45 0.23
C GLY A 193 37.53 7.92 0.39
N GLU A 194 38.39 8.67 1.09
CA GLU A 194 38.41 10.14 1.01
C GLU A 194 38.69 10.54 -0.45
N ASP A 195 37.64 10.82 -1.22
CA ASP A 195 37.56 11.62 -2.46
C ASP A 195 36.33 11.18 -3.29
N MET A 196 35.13 11.21 -2.69
CA MET A 196 33.91 10.89 -3.43
C MET A 196 33.39 12.15 -4.12
N ASP A 197 33.46 12.17 -5.44
CA ASP A 197 32.84 13.19 -6.30
C ASP A 197 31.35 13.35 -5.91
N ASP A 198 30.81 14.57 -6.00
CA ASP A 198 29.38 14.95 -5.82
C ASP A 198 28.39 14.13 -6.70
N GLU A 199 28.89 13.17 -7.47
CA GLU A 199 28.21 12.32 -8.44
C GLU A 199 28.00 10.87 -7.94
N ALA A 200 28.45 10.53 -6.73
CA ALA A 200 27.98 9.35 -6.00
C ALA A 200 26.52 9.58 -5.57
N LYS A 201 25.63 9.50 -6.57
CA LYS A 201 24.18 9.54 -6.45
C LYS A 201 23.77 8.74 -5.23
N THR A 202 23.13 9.42 -4.28
CA THR A 202 22.37 8.82 -3.18
C THR A 202 21.64 7.58 -3.70
N ALA A 203 22.13 6.40 -3.34
CA ALA A 203 21.52 5.14 -3.77
C ALA A 203 20.13 5.04 -3.13
N SER A 204 19.11 4.68 -3.90
CA SER A 204 17.79 4.43 -3.31
C SER A 204 17.89 3.25 -2.34
N MET A 205 17.45 3.44 -1.09
CA MET A 205 17.39 2.35 -0.10
C MET A 205 16.50 1.23 -0.62
N ALA A 206 15.39 1.58 -1.28
CA ALA A 206 14.46 0.62 -1.84
C ALA A 206 15.12 -0.19 -2.98
N ALA A 207 15.85 0.46 -3.88
CA ALA A 207 16.58 -0.22 -4.95
C ALA A 207 17.68 -1.14 -4.38
N ALA A 208 18.44 -0.66 -3.39
CA ALA A 208 19.42 -1.48 -2.68
C ALA A 208 18.77 -2.70 -1.99
N CYS A 209 17.56 -2.55 -1.45
CA CYS A 209 16.82 -3.71 -0.91
C CYS A 209 16.53 -4.74 -2.01
N LEU A 210 16.20 -4.34 -3.24
CA LEU A 210 15.98 -5.27 -4.34
C LEU A 210 17.26 -6.02 -4.76
N ASP A 211 18.43 -5.40 -4.61
CA ASP A 211 19.72 -6.07 -4.89
C ASP A 211 20.04 -7.18 -3.90
N HIS A 212 19.71 -6.97 -2.62
CA HIS A 212 19.99 -7.95 -1.57
C HIS A 212 18.85 -8.96 -1.36
N TYR A 213 17.62 -8.61 -1.72
CA TYR A 213 16.46 -9.44 -1.48
C TYR A 213 16.33 -10.57 -2.51
N THR A 214 16.39 -11.81 -2.03
CA THR A 214 16.27 -13.03 -2.85
C THR A 214 14.90 -13.70 -2.76
N GLY A 215 14.03 -13.24 -1.84
CA GLY A 215 12.67 -13.75 -1.71
C GLY A 215 11.77 -13.36 -2.87
N ASP A 216 10.50 -13.78 -2.82
CA ASP A 216 9.56 -13.63 -3.93
C ASP A 216 8.53 -12.51 -3.74
N THR A 217 8.37 -11.96 -2.54
CA THR A 217 7.24 -11.09 -2.21
C THR A 217 7.71 -9.76 -1.64
N VAL A 218 7.33 -8.66 -2.28
CA VAL A 218 7.56 -7.30 -1.80
C VAL A 218 6.22 -6.62 -1.50
N ILE A 219 6.09 -6.09 -0.29
CA ILE A 219 4.97 -5.25 0.14
C ILE A 219 5.48 -3.81 0.21
N HIS A 220 4.94 -2.94 -0.62
CA HIS A 220 5.33 -1.53 -0.69
C HIS A 220 4.16 -0.64 -0.24
N VAL A 221 4.44 0.31 0.65
CA VAL A 221 3.53 1.39 1.05
C VAL A 221 4.08 2.74 0.62
N GLY A 222 3.32 3.41 -0.24
CA GLY A 222 3.64 4.72 -0.80
C GLY A 222 2.90 5.01 -2.11
N GLU A 223 3.29 6.09 -2.76
CA GLU A 223 2.89 6.44 -4.12
C GLU A 223 3.64 5.56 -5.13
N LEU A 224 3.00 5.34 -6.28
CA LEU A 224 3.56 4.62 -7.42
C LEU A 224 3.36 5.46 -8.67
N TYR A 225 4.06 5.10 -9.75
CA TYR A 225 3.96 5.75 -11.05
C TYR A 225 2.52 6.06 -11.45
N GLY A 226 2.24 7.33 -11.70
CA GLY A 226 0.94 7.83 -12.14
C GLY A 226 -0.09 8.04 -11.03
N ASP A 227 0.19 7.59 -9.80
CA ASP A 227 -0.67 7.76 -8.62
C ASP A 227 -0.13 8.87 -7.71
N THR A 228 0.11 10.06 -8.27
CA THR A 228 0.43 11.27 -7.49
C THR A 228 -0.36 12.46 -8.01
N VAL A 229 -0.63 13.42 -7.12
CA VAL A 229 -1.28 14.70 -7.46
C VAL A 229 -0.30 15.87 -7.49
N SER A 230 0.92 15.67 -7.00
CA SER A 230 1.99 16.66 -7.01
C SER A 230 2.61 16.73 -8.39
N LEU A 231 2.65 17.91 -9.00
CA LEU A 231 3.28 18.09 -10.31
C LEU A 231 4.81 18.04 -10.22
N ASP A 232 5.38 18.49 -9.11
CA ASP A 232 6.83 18.55 -8.92
C ASP A 232 7.43 17.16 -8.67
N GLN A 233 6.62 16.24 -8.14
CA GLN A 233 7.00 14.85 -7.85
C GLN A 233 6.46 13.88 -8.90
N ALA A 234 5.72 14.37 -9.90
CA ALA A 234 5.20 13.52 -10.96
C ALA A 234 6.32 13.01 -11.88
N PRO A 235 6.19 11.78 -12.43
CA PRO A 235 5.06 10.86 -12.25
C PRO A 235 5.20 9.90 -11.05
N TRP A 236 6.32 9.93 -10.33
CA TRP A 236 6.71 8.87 -9.40
C TRP A 236 6.16 9.02 -7.98
N GLY A 237 5.81 10.25 -7.58
CA GLY A 237 5.50 10.59 -6.20
C GLY A 237 6.76 10.80 -5.37
N ARG A 238 6.61 10.87 -4.05
CA ARG A 238 7.72 11.15 -3.12
C ARG A 238 8.25 9.95 -2.36
N SER A 239 7.46 8.88 -2.25
CA SER A 239 7.67 7.80 -1.28
C SER A 239 8.84 6.88 -1.63
N SER A 240 9.09 6.69 -2.93
CA SER A 240 10.12 5.80 -3.45
C SER A 240 10.72 6.34 -4.75
N SER A 241 11.96 5.98 -5.02
CA SER A 241 12.72 6.44 -6.19
C SER A 241 12.13 5.90 -7.50
N ASN A 242 12.39 6.62 -8.60
CA ASN A 242 12.05 6.16 -9.94
C ASN A 242 12.76 4.84 -10.28
N GLU A 243 14.03 4.71 -9.91
CA GLU A 243 14.83 3.50 -10.11
C GLU A 243 14.18 2.28 -9.43
N PHE A 244 13.80 2.41 -8.16
CA PHE A 244 13.12 1.33 -7.45
C PHE A 244 11.80 0.95 -8.13
N GLN A 245 10.98 1.92 -8.50
CA GLN A 245 9.68 1.63 -9.11
C GLN A 245 9.82 0.97 -10.49
N GLU A 246 10.80 1.40 -11.30
CA GLU A 246 11.14 0.77 -12.57
C GLU A 246 11.60 -0.67 -12.38
N ARG A 247 12.49 -0.92 -11.41
CA ARG A 247 12.97 -2.27 -11.09
C ARG A 247 11.88 -3.16 -10.49
N LEU A 248 11.08 -2.64 -9.57
CA LEU A 248 9.94 -3.37 -9.00
C LEU A 248 8.98 -3.80 -10.10
N ALA A 249 8.62 -2.90 -11.02
CA ALA A 249 7.78 -3.23 -12.17
C ALA A 249 8.49 -4.07 -13.24
N GLY A 250 9.82 -4.07 -13.30
CA GLY A 250 10.68 -4.82 -14.22
C GLY A 250 11.00 -6.24 -13.76
N GLU A 251 11.10 -6.49 -12.46
CA GLU A 251 11.45 -7.79 -11.88
C GLU A 251 10.23 -8.50 -11.27
N TYR A 252 9.24 -7.74 -10.79
CA TYR A 252 8.04 -8.25 -10.13
C TYR A 252 6.78 -7.92 -10.93
N HIS A 253 5.66 -8.48 -10.52
CA HIS A 253 4.33 -8.12 -11.01
C HIS A 253 3.40 -7.90 -9.80
N CYS A 254 2.54 -6.87 -9.90
CA CYS A 254 1.64 -6.51 -8.83
C CYS A 254 0.47 -7.49 -8.78
N ILE A 255 0.20 -8.07 -7.61
CA ILE A 255 -0.91 -9.00 -7.37
C ILE A 255 -1.99 -8.40 -6.47
N LEU A 256 -1.70 -7.30 -5.79
CA LEU A 256 -2.64 -6.56 -4.96
C LEU A 256 -2.25 -5.09 -4.91
N LYS A 257 -3.23 -4.21 -5.08
CA LYS A 257 -3.06 -2.77 -4.83
C LYS A 257 -4.31 -2.21 -4.17
N MET A 258 -4.14 -1.53 -3.04
CA MET A 258 -5.23 -0.94 -2.29
C MET A 258 -4.87 0.45 -1.78
N LYS A 259 -5.82 1.39 -1.93
CA LYS A 259 -5.69 2.74 -1.38
C LYS A 259 -5.71 2.68 0.15
N LEU A 260 -4.80 3.41 0.79
CA LEU A 260 -4.91 3.68 2.23
C LEU A 260 -6.12 4.58 2.50
N GLU A 261 -6.91 4.25 3.53
CA GLU A 261 -8.17 4.97 3.77
C GLU A 261 -7.97 6.39 4.32
N ASN A 262 -6.82 6.62 4.95
CA ASN A 262 -6.53 7.83 5.71
C ASN A 262 -5.28 8.46 5.11
N ASN A 263 -5.36 8.90 3.86
CA ASN A 263 -4.32 9.75 3.30
C ASN A 263 -4.59 11.21 3.68
N TRP A 264 -3.51 11.98 3.83
CA TRP A 264 -3.62 13.44 3.74
C TRP A 264 -4.22 13.84 2.40
N LEU A 265 -4.83 15.03 2.32
CA LEU A 265 -5.59 15.44 1.13
C LEU A 265 -4.76 15.39 -0.16
N HIS A 266 -3.45 15.57 -0.04
CA HIS A 266 -2.50 15.64 -1.14
C HIS A 266 -1.71 14.37 -1.39
N VAL A 267 -1.98 13.31 -0.62
CA VAL A 267 -1.22 12.06 -0.66
C VAL A 267 -2.07 10.97 -1.28
N ARG A 268 -1.44 10.14 -2.11
CA ARG A 268 -2.10 9.06 -2.85
C ARG A 268 -1.54 7.68 -2.55
N ASP A 269 -0.96 7.52 -1.35
CA ASP A 269 -0.42 6.26 -0.88
C ASP A 269 -1.35 5.07 -1.05
N THR A 270 -0.72 3.99 -1.47
CA THR A 270 -1.31 2.67 -1.59
C THR A 270 -0.46 1.66 -0.84
N LEU A 271 -1.10 0.60 -0.34
CA LEU A 271 -0.41 -0.65 -0.09
C LEU A 271 -0.46 -1.47 -1.37
N SER A 272 0.69 -1.92 -1.83
CA SER A 272 0.83 -2.78 -3.00
C SER A 272 1.65 -4.02 -2.67
N VAL A 273 1.25 -5.17 -3.19
CA VAL A 273 1.98 -6.44 -3.06
C VAL A 273 2.41 -6.89 -4.43
N TRP A 274 3.68 -7.27 -4.52
CA TRP A 274 4.39 -7.60 -5.73
C TRP A 274 5.03 -8.96 -5.57
N LYS A 275 4.82 -9.82 -6.56
CA LYS A 275 5.42 -11.15 -6.61
C LYS A 275 6.48 -11.19 -7.70
N ARG A 276 7.62 -11.83 -7.43
CA ARG A 276 8.73 -11.94 -8.36
C ARG A 276 8.25 -12.65 -9.61
N SER A 277 8.53 -12.07 -10.77
CA SER A 277 8.09 -12.63 -12.04
C SER A 277 8.98 -13.82 -12.40
N GLU A 278 8.35 -14.92 -12.79
CA GLU A 278 9.07 -15.97 -13.51
C GLU A 278 9.41 -15.47 -14.91
N THR A 279 10.50 -15.97 -15.48
CA THR A 279 10.91 -15.65 -16.85
C THR A 279 10.79 -16.88 -17.75
N CYS A 280 10.41 -16.65 -18.99
CA CYS A 280 10.36 -17.65 -20.06
C CYS A 280 11.30 -17.21 -21.18
N CYS A 281 12.28 -18.06 -21.51
CA CYS A 281 13.17 -17.84 -22.65
C CYS A 281 12.52 -18.38 -23.93
N MET A 282 12.54 -17.59 -24.99
CA MET A 282 12.19 -17.97 -26.36
C MET A 282 13.47 -17.96 -27.20
N VAL A 283 13.72 -19.06 -27.91
CA VAL A 283 14.88 -19.22 -28.78
C VAL A 283 14.40 -19.15 -30.22
N PHE A 284 14.97 -18.25 -31.01
CA PHE A 284 14.66 -18.12 -32.43
C PHE A 284 15.78 -18.74 -33.26
N GLU A 285 15.43 -19.67 -34.16
CA GLU A 285 16.38 -20.19 -35.15
C GLU A 285 16.56 -19.12 -36.23
N GLU A 286 17.81 -18.76 -36.54
CA GLU A 286 18.11 -17.86 -37.66
C GLU A 286 17.75 -18.55 -38.99
N GLU A 287 16.70 -18.08 -39.66
CA GLU A 287 16.38 -18.53 -41.01
C GLU A 287 17.35 -17.90 -42.04
N GLY A 288 18.50 -18.54 -42.26
CA GLY A 288 19.15 -18.59 -43.58
C GLY A 288 20.57 -18.01 -43.74
N ASP A 289 21.46 -18.89 -44.22
CA ASP A 289 22.60 -18.69 -45.13
C ASP A 289 23.56 -17.49 -44.89
N GLN A 290 24.22 -17.45 -43.73
CA GLN A 290 25.50 -16.77 -43.59
C GLN A 290 26.58 -17.76 -43.16
N GLU A 291 27.34 -18.22 -44.15
CA GLU A 291 28.73 -18.62 -43.94
C GLU A 291 29.47 -17.38 -43.39
N GLU A 292 30.16 -17.54 -42.25
CA GLU A 292 30.86 -16.50 -41.45
C GLU A 292 29.90 -15.76 -40.49
N GLU A 293 29.89 -15.97 -39.17
CA GLU A 293 31.01 -15.90 -38.21
C GLU A 293 30.87 -16.86 -36.99
N GLU A 294 31.98 -17.10 -36.30
CA GLU A 294 32.16 -18.02 -35.17
C GLU A 294 31.47 -17.57 -33.86
N ASP A 295 30.16 -17.67 -33.78
CA ASP A 295 29.39 -17.63 -32.52
C ASP A 295 27.94 -18.03 -32.85
N GLY A 296 27.63 -19.32 -32.74
CA GLY A 296 26.27 -19.84 -32.97
C GLY A 296 25.35 -19.62 -31.78
N SER A 297 25.25 -18.40 -31.25
CA SER A 297 24.24 -18.06 -30.25
C SER A 297 22.90 -17.81 -30.95
N ALA A 298 21.95 -18.73 -30.76
CA ALA A 298 20.57 -18.48 -31.12
C ALA A 298 20.07 -17.24 -30.35
N ASP A 299 19.28 -16.39 -31.01
CA ASP A 299 18.71 -15.20 -30.36
C ASP A 299 17.77 -15.63 -29.23
N GLU A 300 18.22 -15.45 -27.98
CA GLU A 300 17.45 -15.73 -26.76
C GLU A 300 16.71 -14.47 -26.30
N VAL A 301 15.37 -14.52 -26.30
CA VAL A 301 14.53 -13.42 -25.80
C VAL A 301 13.76 -13.87 -24.57
N HIS A 302 13.88 -13.10 -23.48
CA HIS A 302 13.23 -13.40 -22.21
C HIS A 302 11.94 -12.59 -22.02
N TYR A 303 10.84 -13.27 -21.67
CA TYR A 303 9.55 -12.68 -21.36
C TYR A 303 9.15 -12.97 -19.92
N LYS A 304 8.35 -12.10 -19.31
CA LYS A 304 7.70 -12.40 -18.03
C LYS A 304 6.61 -13.44 -18.19
N HIS A 305 6.63 -14.44 -17.33
CA HIS A 305 5.53 -15.36 -17.11
C HIS A 305 4.77 -14.92 -15.85
N ILE A 306 3.50 -14.54 -16.03
CA ILE A 306 2.60 -14.20 -14.94
C ILE A 306 1.46 -15.22 -14.95
N PRO A 307 1.31 -16.06 -13.90
CA PRO A 307 0.21 -16.99 -13.78
C PRO A 307 -1.14 -16.30 -13.89
N SER A 308 -2.11 -16.93 -14.58
CA SER A 308 -3.40 -16.31 -14.88
C SER A 308 -4.23 -15.93 -13.65
N ASP A 309 -3.99 -16.60 -12.52
CA ASP A 309 -4.59 -16.31 -11.22
C ASP A 309 -3.90 -15.19 -10.44
N GLU A 310 -2.74 -14.72 -10.92
CA GLU A 310 -1.96 -13.59 -10.37
C GLU A 310 -2.09 -12.31 -11.21
N VAL A 311 -2.75 -12.38 -12.38
CA VAL A 311 -2.98 -11.21 -13.25
C VAL A 311 -4.07 -10.31 -12.66
N LEU A 312 -3.71 -9.07 -12.34
CA LEU A 312 -4.68 -8.03 -11.98
C LEU A 312 -5.59 -7.66 -13.16
N PRO A 313 -6.86 -7.29 -12.91
CA PRO A 313 -7.75 -6.79 -13.95
C PRO A 313 -7.17 -5.56 -14.66
N THR A 314 -7.02 -5.63 -15.98
CA THR A 314 -6.49 -4.53 -16.81
C THR A 314 -7.55 -3.48 -17.15
N ASP A 315 -8.80 -3.92 -17.33
CA ASP A 315 -9.92 -3.05 -17.68
C ASP A 315 -10.39 -2.24 -16.46
N LEU A 316 -9.90 -1.01 -16.34
CA LEU A 316 -10.28 -0.04 -15.33
C LEU A 316 -10.86 1.20 -16.00
N ALA A 317 -11.95 1.75 -15.45
CA ALA A 317 -12.56 2.96 -15.98
C ALA A 317 -13.02 3.89 -14.86
N ALA A 318 -12.72 5.18 -15.02
CA ALA A 318 -13.27 6.22 -14.16
C ALA A 318 -14.82 6.23 -14.27
N PRO A 319 -15.55 6.61 -13.20
CA PRO A 319 -17.01 6.68 -13.19
C PRO A 319 -17.64 7.41 -14.38
N CYS A 320 -17.01 8.47 -14.90
CA CYS A 320 -17.51 9.21 -16.06
C CYS A 320 -17.47 8.39 -17.38
N VAL A 321 -16.58 7.40 -17.47
CA VAL A 321 -16.38 6.54 -18.64
C VAL A 321 -16.63 5.05 -18.35
N ALA A 322 -17.07 4.70 -17.14
CA ALA A 322 -17.35 3.32 -16.73
C ALA A 322 -18.43 2.63 -17.58
N HIS A 323 -19.23 3.40 -18.32
CA HIS A 323 -20.19 2.88 -19.28
C HIS A 323 -19.54 2.21 -20.50
N LEU A 324 -18.26 2.51 -20.81
CA LEU A 324 -17.51 1.91 -21.92
C LEU A 324 -17.13 0.44 -21.65
N LEU A 325 -16.92 0.07 -20.37
CA LEU A 325 -16.61 -1.30 -19.95
C LEU A 325 -17.88 -2.15 -19.71
N LYS A 326 -19.07 -1.55 -19.73
CA LYS A 326 -20.32 -2.30 -19.59
C LYS A 326 -20.59 -3.02 -20.91
N ASN A 327 -20.29 -4.32 -20.95
CA ASN A 327 -20.60 -5.20 -22.08
C ASN A 327 -22.02 -4.93 -22.62
N ASN A 328 -22.12 -4.51 -23.90
CA ASN A 328 -23.37 -4.39 -24.67
C ASN A 328 -23.99 -5.77 -25.00
N ASN A 329 -23.97 -6.72 -24.05
CA ASN A 329 -24.46 -8.09 -24.21
C ASN A 329 -25.98 -8.21 -24.41
N LYS A 330 -26.71 -7.10 -24.54
CA LYS A 330 -28.13 -7.09 -24.94
C LYS A 330 -28.34 -7.29 -26.45
N ALA A 331 -27.29 -7.16 -27.29
CA ALA A 331 -27.40 -7.33 -28.74
C ALA A 331 -27.26 -8.79 -29.22
N LEU A 332 -26.62 -9.68 -28.44
CA LEU A 332 -26.35 -11.05 -28.88
C LEU A 332 -27.50 -12.04 -28.59
N VAL A 333 -28.34 -11.77 -27.58
CA VAL A 333 -29.45 -12.67 -27.20
C VAL A 333 -30.68 -12.52 -28.12
N LYS A 334 -30.76 -11.48 -28.94
CA LYS A 334 -31.88 -11.29 -29.89
C LYS A 334 -31.68 -11.95 -31.26
N ARG A 335 -30.47 -12.43 -31.58
CA ARG A 335 -30.20 -13.08 -32.89
C ARG A 335 -30.44 -14.58 -32.91
N THR A 336 -30.61 -15.23 -31.77
CA THR A 336 -30.82 -16.70 -31.67
C THR A 336 -32.27 -17.14 -31.44
N LYS A 337 -33.25 -16.23 -31.43
CA LYS A 337 -34.69 -16.56 -31.33
C LYS A 337 -35.51 -16.24 -32.60
N GLY A 338 -34.87 -16.24 -33.76
CA GLY A 338 -35.50 -15.86 -35.04
C GLY A 338 -35.53 -16.95 -36.12
N ASN A 339 -35.13 -18.19 -35.83
CA ASN A 339 -35.00 -19.21 -36.87
C ASN A 339 -35.53 -20.59 -36.47
N GLU A 340 -36.74 -20.64 -35.91
CA GLU A 340 -37.53 -21.88 -35.88
C GLU A 340 -39.00 -21.58 -36.21
N GLY A 341 -39.50 -22.18 -37.30
CA GLY A 341 -40.91 -22.51 -37.50
C GLY A 341 -41.79 -21.52 -38.27
N SER A 342 -41.81 -21.61 -39.60
CA SER A 342 -42.98 -21.19 -40.38
C SER A 342 -43.41 -22.29 -41.35
N VAL A 343 -44.30 -23.17 -40.90
CA VAL A 343 -45.21 -23.94 -41.77
C VAL A 343 -46.59 -24.04 -41.13
N ALA A 344 -47.56 -23.43 -41.81
CA ALA A 344 -49.00 -23.70 -41.87
C ALA A 344 -49.86 -23.76 -40.59
N GLY A 345 -51.01 -23.08 -40.63
CA GLY A 345 -52.16 -23.42 -39.77
C GLY A 345 -53.12 -22.27 -39.51
N GLU A 346 -54.32 -22.39 -40.03
CA GLU A 346 -55.40 -21.40 -40.07
C GLU A 346 -56.11 -21.09 -38.72
N GLU A 347 -56.91 -20.01 -38.80
CA GLU A 347 -58.21 -19.77 -38.16
C GLU A 347 -58.35 -19.03 -36.79
N ARG A 348 -58.81 -17.78 -36.93
CA ARG A 348 -60.05 -17.20 -36.33
C ARG A 348 -60.30 -17.30 -34.80
N LYS A 349 -60.27 -16.14 -34.11
CA LYS A 349 -61.45 -15.36 -33.59
C LYS A 349 -61.10 -14.38 -32.43
N ARG A 350 -61.40 -13.09 -32.67
CA ARG A 350 -62.14 -12.11 -31.83
C ARG A 350 -62.24 -12.31 -30.29
N LYS A 351 -61.76 -11.33 -29.50
CA LYS A 351 -62.54 -10.28 -28.72
C LYS A 351 -61.89 -9.86 -27.37
N LYS A 352 -61.58 -8.55 -27.26
CA LYS A 352 -62.02 -7.52 -26.28
C LYS A 352 -61.74 -7.62 -24.75
N LYS A 353 -61.38 -6.42 -24.22
CA LYS A 353 -61.48 -5.81 -22.86
C LYS A 353 -60.33 -6.13 -21.87
N LYS A 354 -59.54 -5.15 -21.38
CA LYS A 354 -59.80 -3.91 -20.57
C LYS A 354 -60.07 -4.26 -19.09
N THR A 355 -59.11 -3.97 -18.18
CA THR A 355 -59.19 -3.03 -17.02
C THR A 355 -58.14 -3.31 -15.93
N THR A 356 -57.36 -2.27 -15.59
CA THR A 356 -56.91 -1.77 -14.26
C THR A 356 -56.77 -2.71 -13.05
N SER A 357 -55.64 -2.60 -12.32
CA SER A 357 -55.60 -2.16 -10.92
C SER A 357 -54.17 -2.04 -10.38
N GLU A 358 -53.94 -1.00 -9.58
CA GLU A 358 -52.73 -0.68 -8.81
C GLU A 358 -52.44 -1.69 -7.68
N SER A 359 -51.15 -1.89 -7.37
CA SER A 359 -50.67 -2.13 -6.00
C SER A 359 -49.15 -1.89 -5.91
N LYS A 360 -48.74 -0.98 -5.01
CA LYS A 360 -47.39 -0.84 -4.39
C LYS A 360 -47.54 -1.11 -2.87
N PRO A 361 -46.50 -1.27 -2.01
CA PRO A 361 -45.03 -1.19 -2.23
C PRO A 361 -44.12 -2.26 -1.51
N SER A 362 -42.84 -2.27 -1.95
CA SER A 362 -41.53 -2.53 -1.25
C SER A 362 -41.16 -3.91 -0.66
N PRO A 363 -39.88 -4.17 -0.26
CA PRO A 363 -38.59 -3.54 -0.61
C PRO A 363 -37.50 -4.58 -1.01
N ASN A 364 -36.43 -4.13 -1.68
CA ASN A 364 -35.02 -4.53 -1.47
C ASN A 364 -34.19 -4.32 -2.74
N ALA A 365 -33.17 -3.48 -2.62
CA ALA A 365 -31.81 -3.63 -3.16
C ALA A 365 -31.18 -2.23 -3.25
N ASP A 366 -30.46 -1.89 -2.19
CA ASP A 366 -29.21 -1.14 -2.16
C ASP A 366 -29.03 -0.08 -3.25
N SER A 367 -29.47 1.13 -2.91
CA SER A 367 -28.95 2.36 -3.49
C SER A 367 -27.48 2.52 -3.08
N VAL A 368 -26.57 2.15 -3.98
CA VAL A 368 -25.20 2.68 -3.95
C VAL A 368 -25.29 4.18 -4.14
N ILE A 369 -24.90 4.94 -3.12
CA ILE A 369 -24.78 6.40 -3.18
C ILE A 369 -23.51 6.72 -3.99
N PRO A 370 -23.61 7.36 -5.17
CA PRO A 370 -22.43 7.83 -5.89
C PRO A 370 -21.99 9.16 -5.25
N GLY A 371 -20.78 9.21 -4.67
CA GLY A 371 -20.21 10.48 -4.21
C GLY A 371 -19.24 10.46 -3.03
N SER A 372 -18.84 9.30 -2.48
CA SER A 372 -17.94 9.26 -1.32
C SER A 372 -16.70 8.37 -1.53
N ALA A 373 -16.06 8.47 -2.69
CA ALA A 373 -14.74 7.89 -2.91
C ALA A 373 -14.06 8.57 -4.10
N TRP A 374 -13.23 9.57 -3.79
CA TRP A 374 -12.09 10.01 -4.62
C TRP A 374 -10.96 10.36 -3.67
#